data_AF-A0A5T1YTZ4-F1
#
_entry.id   AF-A0A5T1YTZ4-F1
#
_cell.length_a   1.000
_cell.length_b   1.000
_cell.length_c   1.000
_cell.angle_alpha   90.00
_cell.angle_beta   90.00
_cell.angle_gamma   90.00
#
_symmetry.space_group_name_H-M   'P 1'
#
loop_
_entity.id
_entity.type
_entity.pdbx_description
1 polymer ?
#
loop_
_entity_poly.entity_id
_entity_poly.type
_entity_poly.pdbx_seq_one_letter_code
_entity_poly.pdbx_strand_id
1 'polypeptide(L)'
;NDAVLNEDKSRLIAGFESGEVELFDLKNWKMLKNYDKMHKDNIYQVDFKNNVILSCGTDRRIGVVKNEEQNFLQKDFLIYTCALSPSGEFAVYSDNEAGVSEVFSTSDFKPVKTFNNENLMSEFIIFLNNKDFIVSGFGDSIMFRSIDE
;
A
#
# COMPACT_ATOMS: atom_id res chain seq x y z
N ASN A 1 8.34 -5.51 8.19
CA ASN A 1 7.78 -4.52 9.12
C ASN A 1 8.08 -3.12 8.63
N ASP A 2 7.06 -2.27 8.67
CA ASP A 2 7.12 -0.86 8.26
C ASP A 2 6.13 -0.05 9.11
N ALA A 3 6.29 1.27 9.16
CA ALA A 3 5.40 2.14 9.92
C ALA A 3 5.30 3.54 9.30
N VAL A 4 4.10 4.13 9.33
CA VAL A 4 3.84 5.43 8.71
C VAL A 4 2.89 6.28 9.56
N LEU A 5 3.15 7.59 9.55
CA LEU A 5 2.29 8.59 10.19
C LEU A 5 1.15 8.99 9.26
N ASN A 6 0.01 9.33 9.84
CA ASN A 6 -1.00 10.08 9.10
C ASN A 6 -0.54 11.54 8.86
N GLU A 7 -1.33 12.29 8.10
CA GLU A 7 -0.97 13.62 7.58
C GLU A 7 -0.71 14.66 8.68
N ASP A 8 -1.52 14.64 9.73
CA ASP A 8 -1.35 15.54 10.89
C ASP A 8 -0.39 15.00 11.96
N LYS A 9 0.19 13.81 11.72
CA LYS A 9 1.11 13.11 12.62
C LYS A 9 0.54 12.82 14.01
N SER A 10 -0.78 12.75 14.15
CA SER A 10 -1.45 12.37 15.40
C SER A 10 -1.56 10.86 15.58
N ARG A 11 -1.49 10.10 14.49
CA ARG A 11 -1.63 8.65 14.46
C ARG A 11 -0.50 7.97 13.70
N LEU A 12 -0.17 6.76 14.14
CA LEU A 12 0.82 5.88 13.53
C LEU A 12 0.13 4.57 13.17
N ILE A 13 0.40 4.04 11.98
CA ILE A 13 0.18 2.63 11.70
C ILE A 13 1.51 1.90 11.64
N ALA A 14 1.53 0.65 12.08
CA ALA A 14 2.68 -0.23 11.97
C ALA A 14 2.25 -1.62 11.52
N GLY A 15 2.98 -2.19 10.57
CA GLY A 15 2.81 -3.57 10.10
C GLY A 15 3.85 -4.51 10.69
N PHE A 16 3.42 -5.70 11.08
CA PHE A 16 4.23 -6.67 11.83
C PHE A 16 4.45 -7.99 11.08
N GLU A 17 5.42 -8.77 11.56
CA GLU A 17 5.79 -10.06 10.98
C GLU A 17 4.65 -11.10 11.12
N SER A 18 3.78 -10.92 12.12
CA SER A 18 2.58 -11.72 12.35
C SER A 18 1.48 -11.50 11.28
N GLY A 19 1.61 -10.49 10.43
CA GLY A 19 0.55 -10.04 9.51
C GLY A 19 -0.45 -9.07 10.15
N GLU A 20 -0.24 -8.66 11.40
CA GLU A 20 -1.05 -7.64 12.04
C GLU A 20 -0.67 -6.24 11.53
N VAL A 21 -1.68 -5.38 11.39
CA VAL A 21 -1.50 -3.94 11.18
C VAL A 21 -2.18 -3.22 12.34
N GLU A 22 -1.40 -2.49 13.14
CA GLU A 22 -1.91 -1.81 14.34
C GLU A 22 -1.93 -0.31 14.16
N LEU A 23 -2.99 0.34 14.66
CA LEU A 23 -3.17 1.78 14.67
C LEU A 23 -2.98 2.32 16.09
N PHE A 24 -2.15 3.34 16.22
CA PHE A 24 -1.83 4.00 17.49
C PHE A 24 -2.22 5.47 17.49
N ASP A 25 -2.71 5.95 18.63
CA ASP A 25 -2.76 7.37 18.98
C ASP A 25 -1.41 7.79 19.58
N LEU A 26 -0.75 8.75 18.95
CA LEU A 26 0.59 9.17 19.37
C LEU A 26 0.57 10.12 20.56
N LYS A 27 -0.52 10.88 20.72
CA LYS A 27 -0.64 11.83 21.83
C LYS A 27 -0.66 11.13 23.19
N ASN A 28 -1.41 10.04 23.29
CA ASN A 28 -1.56 9.26 24.51
C ASN A 28 -0.75 7.95 24.49
N TRP A 29 -0.05 7.67 23.39
CA TRP A 29 0.69 6.43 23.15
C TRP A 29 -0.16 5.18 23.44
N LYS A 30 -1.29 5.08 22.74
CA LYS A 30 -2.28 4.01 22.94
C LYS A 30 -2.63 3.33 21.63
N MET A 31 -2.63 2.00 21.63
CA MET A 31 -3.19 1.22 20.51
C MET A 31 -4.72 1.42 20.46
N LEU A 32 -5.19 1.88 19.31
CA LEU A 32 -6.60 2.14 19.02
C LEU A 32 -7.26 0.93 18.38
N LYS A 33 -6.56 0.26 17.45
CA LYS A 33 -7.06 -0.87 16.67
C LYS A 33 -5.93 -1.84 16.35
N ASN A 34 -6.28 -3.12 16.30
CA ASN A 34 -5.49 -4.17 15.66
C ASN A 34 -6.31 -4.70 14.47
N TYR A 35 -5.72 -4.70 13.28
CA TYR A 35 -6.30 -5.23 12.05
C TYR A 35 -5.60 -6.54 11.70
N ASP A 36 -6.30 -7.65 11.92
CA ASP A 36 -5.79 -9.02 11.90
C ASP A 36 -6.44 -9.91 10.83
N LYS A 37 -7.27 -9.33 9.94
CA LYS A 37 -8.03 -10.09 8.92
C LYS A 37 -7.49 -9.93 7.49
N MET A 38 -6.60 -8.97 7.27
CA MET A 38 -6.05 -8.68 5.95
C MET A 38 -4.94 -9.67 5.59
N HIS A 39 -3.99 -9.87 6.50
CA HIS A 39 -2.79 -10.65 6.24
C HIS A 39 -2.64 -11.88 7.14
N LYS A 40 -1.73 -12.78 6.75
CA LYS A 40 -1.38 -14.01 7.47
C LYS A 40 0.12 -14.21 7.65
N ASP A 41 0.93 -13.28 7.17
CA ASP A 41 2.38 -13.33 7.16
C ASP A 41 2.93 -11.89 7.12
N ASN A 42 4.26 -11.76 7.14
CA ASN A 42 4.99 -10.51 7.29
C ASN A 42 4.53 -9.38 6.35
N ILE A 43 4.29 -8.21 6.94
CA ILE A 43 4.01 -6.96 6.24
C ILE A 43 5.31 -6.30 5.79
N TYR A 44 5.46 -6.06 4.49
CA TYR A 44 6.62 -5.35 3.94
C TYR A 44 6.44 -3.84 3.96
N GLN A 45 5.27 -3.34 3.58
CA GLN A 45 5.01 -1.91 3.52
C GLN A 45 3.60 -1.57 4.01
N VAL A 46 3.46 -0.40 4.61
CA VAL A 46 2.17 0.20 4.99
C VAL A 46 2.06 1.63 4.46
N ASP A 47 0.85 2.09 4.15
CA ASP A 47 0.57 3.49 3.86
C ASP A 47 -0.71 3.97 4.56
N PHE A 48 -0.76 5.25 4.92
CA PHE A 48 -1.90 5.88 5.60
C PHE A 48 -2.20 7.22 4.95
N LYS A 49 -3.36 7.31 4.28
CA LYS A 49 -3.86 8.51 3.61
C LYS A 49 -5.37 8.65 3.76
N ASN A 50 -5.83 9.84 4.13
CA ASN A 50 -7.24 10.22 4.22
C ASN A 50 -8.12 9.18 4.95
N ASN A 51 -7.68 8.73 6.13
CA ASN A 51 -8.33 7.69 6.92
C ASN A 51 -8.43 6.29 6.24
N VAL A 52 -7.69 6.06 5.17
CA VAL A 52 -7.54 4.76 4.50
C VAL A 52 -6.16 4.20 4.83
N ILE A 53 -6.12 2.94 5.26
CA ILE A 53 -4.89 2.21 5.52
C ILE A 53 -4.67 1.21 4.40
N LEU A 54 -3.44 1.11 3.92
CA LEU A 54 -2.99 0.13 2.94
C LEU A 54 -1.82 -0.66 3.51
N SER A 55 -1.75 -1.94 3.17
CA SER A 55 -0.62 -2.80 3.53
C SER A 55 -0.36 -3.86 2.46
N CYS A 56 0.88 -4.29 2.33
CA CYS A 56 1.28 -5.37 1.43
C CYS A 56 2.43 -6.19 2.04
N GLY A 57 2.53 -7.47 1.67
CA GLY A 57 3.49 -8.37 2.31
C GLY A 57 3.72 -9.71 1.63
N THR A 58 4.37 -10.60 2.39
CA THR A 58 4.83 -11.93 1.95
C THR A 58 3.70 -12.88 1.59
N ASP A 59 2.54 -12.72 2.23
CA ASP A 59 1.36 -13.57 2.02
C ASP A 59 0.64 -13.34 0.69
N ARG A 60 1.21 -12.49 -0.17
CA ARG A 60 0.71 -12.18 -1.52
C ARG A 60 -0.62 -11.44 -1.47
N ARG A 61 -0.80 -10.64 -0.42
CA ARG A 61 -2.00 -9.82 -0.25
C ARG A 61 -1.70 -8.35 -0.29
N ILE A 62 -2.70 -7.60 -0.70
CA ILE A 62 -2.79 -6.15 -0.52
C ILE A 62 -4.01 -5.89 0.36
N GLY A 63 -3.76 -5.52 1.62
CA GLY A 63 -4.79 -5.20 2.62
C GLY A 63 -5.22 -3.74 2.52
N VAL A 64 -6.53 -3.49 2.66
CA VAL A 64 -7.08 -2.14 2.77
C VAL A 64 -8.04 -2.07 3.94
N VAL A 65 -7.87 -1.05 4.79
CA VAL A 65 -8.87 -0.65 5.78
C VAL A 65 -9.52 0.65 5.35
N LYS A 66 -10.85 0.64 5.19
CA LYS A 66 -11.64 1.83 4.86
C LYS A 66 -12.98 1.76 5.59
N ASN A 67 -13.38 2.84 6.25
CA ASN A 67 -14.62 2.88 7.06
C ASN A 67 -14.68 1.73 8.10
N GLU A 68 -13.55 1.40 8.74
CA GLU A 68 -13.40 0.27 9.67
C GLU A 68 -13.52 -1.14 9.06
N GLU A 69 -13.82 -1.26 7.77
CA GLU A 69 -13.88 -2.54 7.08
C GLU A 69 -12.49 -2.98 6.63
N GLN A 70 -12.14 -4.24 6.90
CA GLN A 70 -10.90 -4.87 6.47
C GLN A 70 -11.18 -5.73 5.23
N ASN A 71 -10.52 -5.42 4.13
CA ASN A 71 -10.61 -6.17 2.88
C ASN A 71 -9.20 -6.41 2.31
N PHE A 72 -9.05 -7.36 1.38
CA PHE A 72 -7.78 -7.59 0.72
C PHE A 72 -7.93 -8.09 -0.70
N LEU A 73 -6.93 -7.82 -1.53
CA LEU A 73 -6.69 -8.52 -2.80
C LEU A 73 -5.71 -9.67 -2.58
N GLN A 74 -5.97 -10.82 -3.19
CA GLN A 74 -5.02 -11.92 -3.27
C GLN A 74 -4.33 -11.89 -4.64
N LYS A 75 -3.01 -12.07 -4.63
CA LYS A 75 -2.16 -12.21 -5.82
C LYS A 75 -1.40 -13.54 -5.77
N ASP A 76 -0.75 -13.86 -6.88
CA ASP A 76 -0.01 -15.11 -7.06
C ASP A 76 1.42 -15.02 -6.52
N PHE A 77 1.98 -13.81 -6.46
CA PHE A 77 3.30 -13.49 -5.92
C PHE A 77 3.25 -12.47 -4.79
N LEU A 78 4.34 -12.43 -4.02
CA LEU A 78 4.46 -11.57 -2.85
C LEU A 78 4.61 -10.10 -3.27
N ILE A 79 4.10 -9.18 -2.44
CA ILE A 79 3.98 -7.77 -2.82
C ILE A 79 4.93 -6.95 -1.94
N TYR A 80 6.03 -6.51 -2.53
CA TYR A 80 7.08 -5.74 -1.83
C TYR A 80 6.66 -4.30 -1.56
N THR A 81 5.90 -3.69 -2.48
CA THR A 81 5.58 -2.27 -2.40
C THR A 81 4.15 -1.96 -2.83
N CYS A 82 3.56 -1.01 -2.11
CA CYS A 82 2.22 -0.49 -2.33
C CYS A 82 2.13 0.94 -1.78
N ALA A 83 1.25 1.77 -2.37
CA ALA A 83 1.05 3.15 -1.95
C ALA A 83 -0.39 3.63 -2.17
N LEU A 84 -0.83 4.57 -1.36
CA LEU A 84 -2.11 5.27 -1.49
C LEU A 84 -1.92 6.63 -2.14
N SER A 85 -2.87 6.97 -3.03
CA SER A 85 -3.07 8.36 -3.46
C SER A 85 -3.42 9.24 -2.25
N PRO A 86 -3.11 10.55 -2.26
CA PRO A 86 -3.42 11.45 -1.15
C PRO A 86 -4.89 11.47 -0.73
N SER A 87 -5.83 11.26 -1.65
CA SER A 87 -7.26 11.14 -1.36
C SER A 87 -7.66 9.78 -0.77
N GLY A 88 -6.78 8.79 -0.82
CA GLY A 88 -7.08 7.40 -0.47
C GLY A 88 -8.04 6.71 -1.45
N GLU A 89 -8.37 7.34 -2.58
CA GLU A 89 -9.30 6.79 -3.59
C GLU A 89 -8.65 5.66 -4.39
N PHE A 90 -7.40 5.87 -4.79
CA PHE A 90 -6.60 4.90 -5.52
C PHE A 90 -5.49 4.34 -4.64
N ALA A 91 -5.24 3.06 -4.81
CA ALA A 91 -4.04 2.40 -4.35
C ALA A 91 -3.29 1.85 -5.57
N VAL A 92 -1.98 1.74 -5.44
CA VAL A 92 -1.11 1.10 -6.42
C VAL A 92 -0.25 0.07 -5.72
N TYR A 93 -0.01 -1.05 -6.38
CA TYR A 93 0.94 -2.05 -5.94
C TYR A 93 1.77 -2.52 -7.14
N SER A 94 2.97 -3.04 -6.88
CA SER A 94 3.80 -3.66 -7.92
C SER A 94 3.81 -5.17 -7.78
N ASP A 95 3.48 -5.86 -8.87
CA ASP A 95 3.68 -7.29 -9.04
C ASP A 95 5.03 -7.51 -9.74
N ASN A 96 6.05 -7.84 -8.97
CA ASN A 96 7.40 -8.04 -9.49
C ASN A 96 7.55 -9.35 -10.28
N GLU A 97 6.66 -10.34 -10.10
CA GLU A 97 6.67 -11.55 -10.92
C GLU A 97 6.09 -11.27 -12.31
N ALA A 98 5.00 -10.50 -12.37
CA ALA A 98 4.40 -10.07 -13.63
C ALA A 98 5.12 -8.88 -14.30
N GLY A 99 5.99 -8.17 -13.57
CA GLY A 99 6.70 -7.00 -14.07
C GLY A 99 5.81 -5.78 -14.29
N VAL A 100 4.75 -5.63 -13.50
CA VAL A 100 3.75 -4.56 -13.66
C VAL A 100 3.44 -3.84 -12.35
N SER A 101 2.94 -2.61 -12.46
CA SER A 101 2.29 -1.89 -11.38
C SER A 101 0.82 -1.69 -11.72
N GLU A 102 -0.08 -2.09 -10.82
CA GLU A 102 -1.53 -1.99 -11.02
C GLU A 102 -2.13 -0.99 -10.03
N VAL A 103 -2.91 -0.06 -10.58
CA VAL A 103 -3.73 0.89 -9.83
C VAL A 103 -5.14 0.33 -9.72
N PHE A 104 -5.72 0.38 -8.53
CA PHE A 104 -7.08 -0.06 -8.27
C PHE A 104 -7.83 0.93 -7.35
N SER A 105 -9.16 0.91 -7.43
CA SER A 105 -10.04 1.69 -6.56
C SER A 105 -10.14 1.04 -5.17
N THR A 106 -9.90 1.81 -4.11
CA THR A 106 -9.97 1.31 -2.72
C THR A 106 -11.40 1.06 -2.25
N SER A 107 -12.41 1.57 -2.96
CA SER A 107 -13.83 1.39 -2.61
C SER A 107 -14.39 0.05 -3.03
N ASP A 108 -14.04 -0.41 -4.23
CA ASP A 108 -14.67 -1.57 -4.87
C ASP A 108 -13.65 -2.55 -5.46
N PHE A 109 -12.36 -2.30 -5.23
CA PHE A 109 -11.26 -3.16 -5.62
C PHE A 109 -11.14 -3.40 -7.12
N LYS A 110 -11.83 -2.59 -7.94
CA LYS A 110 -11.74 -2.71 -9.39
C LYS A 110 -10.40 -2.16 -9.89
N PRO A 111 -9.75 -2.86 -10.84
CA PRO A 111 -8.57 -2.33 -11.50
C PRO A 111 -8.95 -1.07 -12.28
N VAL A 112 -8.08 -0.07 -12.20
CA VAL A 112 -8.21 1.21 -12.91
C VAL A 112 -7.24 1.23 -14.08
N LYS A 113 -5.98 0.84 -13.84
CA LYS A 113 -4.92 0.89 -14.86
C LYS A 113 -3.73 0.02 -14.49
N THR A 114 -3.01 -0.47 -15.49
CA THR A 114 -1.79 -1.28 -15.31
C THR A 114 -0.66 -0.67 -16.13
N PHE A 115 0.53 -0.65 -15.55
CA PHE A 115 1.75 -0.09 -16.16
C PHE A 115 2.84 -1.16 -16.20
N ASN A 116 3.56 -1.25 -17.32
CA ASN A 116 4.77 -2.08 -17.40
C ASN A 116 5.91 -1.41 -16.61
N ASN A 117 6.65 -2.21 -15.85
CA ASN A 117 7.79 -1.76 -15.06
C ASN A 117 9.14 -1.95 -15.78
N GLU A 118 9.19 -2.24 -17.09
CA GLU A 118 10.42 -2.32 -17.92
C GLU A 118 11.61 -3.04 -17.26
N ASN A 119 11.37 -4.19 -16.64
CA ASN A 119 12.35 -4.99 -15.87
C ASN A 119 12.85 -4.37 -14.55
N LEU A 120 12.22 -3.30 -14.06
CA LEU A 120 12.43 -2.75 -12.72
C LEU A 120 11.76 -3.66 -11.68
N MET A 121 12.56 -4.21 -10.76
CA MET A 121 12.03 -4.85 -9.56
C MET A 121 11.66 -3.74 -8.57
N SER A 122 10.37 -3.47 -8.44
CA SER A 122 9.86 -2.31 -7.71
C SER A 122 9.94 -2.53 -6.20
N GLU A 123 10.48 -1.55 -5.49
CA GLU A 123 10.62 -1.53 -4.02
C GLU A 123 9.94 -0.32 -3.38
N PHE A 124 9.73 0.75 -4.15
CA PHE A 124 9.07 1.95 -3.67
C PHE A 124 8.09 2.49 -4.70
N ILE A 125 6.90 2.84 -4.23
CA ILE A 125 5.94 3.65 -4.97
C ILE A 125 5.60 4.89 -4.14
N ILE A 126 5.61 6.05 -4.77
CA ILE A 126 5.28 7.32 -4.13
C ILE A 126 4.31 8.11 -5.01
N PHE A 127 3.11 8.37 -4.50
CA PHE A 127 2.21 9.32 -5.15
C PHE A 127 2.71 10.76 -4.97
N LEU A 128 2.77 11.49 -6.09
CA LEU A 128 3.07 12.92 -6.13
C LEU A 128 1.81 13.78 -5.96
N ASN A 129 0.68 13.25 -6.42
CA ASN A 129 -0.66 13.80 -6.26
C ASN A 129 -1.69 12.66 -6.41
N ASN A 130 -2.98 12.95 -6.66
CA ASN A 130 -4.01 11.91 -6.78
C ASN A 130 -3.94 11.07 -8.08
N LYS A 131 -3.08 11.45 -9.02
CA LYS A 131 -3.02 10.91 -10.38
C LYS A 131 -1.62 10.48 -10.79
N ASP A 132 -0.61 11.20 -10.33
CA ASP A 132 0.77 10.96 -10.70
C ASP A 132 1.53 10.29 -9.56
N PHE A 133 2.35 9.31 -9.92
CA PHE A 133 3.19 8.58 -8.98
C PHE A 133 4.52 8.17 -9.61
N ILE A 134 5.47 7.86 -8.75
CA ILE A 134 6.80 7.38 -9.10
C ILE A 134 6.92 5.92 -8.66
N VAL A 135 7.49 5.08 -9.52
CA VAL A 135 7.94 3.72 -9.17
C VAL A 135 9.46 3.68 -9.24
N SER A 136 10.09 3.13 -8.20
CA SER A 136 11.54 2.90 -8.16
C SER A 136 11.86 1.59 -7.44
N GLY A 137 13.09 1.11 -7.59
CA GLY A 137 13.56 -0.11 -6.96
C GLY A 137 14.86 -0.56 -7.59
N PHE A 138 15.08 -1.87 -7.68
CA PHE A 138 16.28 -2.44 -8.27
C PHE A 138 16.23 -2.40 -9.80
N GLY A 139 17.00 -1.49 -10.38
CA GLY A 139 17.13 -1.21 -11.81
C GLY A 139 17.93 0.08 -12.03
N ASP A 140 18.02 0.54 -13.27
CA ASP A 140 18.74 1.76 -13.66
C ASP A 140 17.80 2.93 -14.04
N SER A 141 16.51 2.79 -13.73
CA SER A 141 15.49 3.78 -14.07
C SER A 141 14.56 4.11 -12.90
N ILE A 142 14.02 5.33 -12.93
CA ILE A 142 12.91 5.79 -12.08
C ILE A 142 11.76 6.10 -13.02
N MET A 143 10.59 5.55 -12.72
CA MET A 143 9.44 5.64 -13.61
C MET A 143 8.44 6.66 -13.09
N PHE A 144 8.12 7.65 -13.91
CA PHE A 144 6.99 8.53 -13.70
C PHE A 144 5.78 7.96 -14.43
N ARG A 145 4.63 7.90 -13.74
CA ARG A 145 3.38 7.34 -14.25
C ARG A 145 2.23 8.27 -13.92
N SER A 146 1.29 8.43 -14.84
CA SER A 146 0.03 9.13 -14.62
C SER A 146 -1.15 8.20 -14.88
N ILE A 147 -2.15 8.21 -14.00
CA ILE A 147 -3.40 7.44 -14.17
C ILE A 147 -4.15 7.91 -15.42
N ASP A 148 -4.03 9.18 -15.82
CA ASP A 148 -4.82 9.77 -16.91
C ASP A 148 -4.23 9.58 -18.32
N GLU A 149 -2.99 9.06 -18.44
CA GLU A 149 -2.32 8.78 -19.75
C GLU A 149 -2.91 7.60 -20.56
#